data_AF-A0A3M1SD05-F1
#
_entry.id   AF-A0A3M1SD05-F1
#
_cell.length_a   1.000
_cell.length_b   1.000
_cell.length_c   1.000
_cell.angle_alpha   90.00
_cell.angle_beta   90.00
_cell.angle_gamma   90.00
#
_symmetry.space_group_name_H-M   'P 1'
#
loop_
_entity.id
_entity.type
_entity.pdbx_description
1 polymer ?
#
loop_
_entity_poly.entity_id
_entity_poly.type
_entity_poly.pdbx_seq_one_letter_code
_entity_poly.pdbx_strand_id
1 'polypeptide(L)' 'MNWYQLKTEDVLKKLGTSPEGLSPEEAQRRLQQYGPNRHVEKKGRGPLVMLLDQFRDFMILILLAASVIAGV' A
#
# COMPACT_ATOMS: atom_id res chain seq x y z
N MET A 1 0.53 -16.37 17.03
CA MET A 1 -0.08 -17.58 16.46
C MET A 1 0.77 -18.03 15.28
N ASN A 2 1.42 -19.18 15.37
CA ASN A 2 2.42 -19.63 14.39
C ASN A 2 1.73 -20.35 13.21
N TRP A 3 1.01 -19.59 12.39
CA TRP A 3 0.23 -20.13 11.26
C TRP A 3 1.06 -20.95 10.28
N TYR A 4 2.36 -20.65 10.17
CA TYR A 4 3.33 -21.33 9.31
C TYR A 4 3.76 -22.72 9.82
N GLN A 5 3.32 -23.13 11.02
CA GLN A 5 3.60 -24.47 11.57
C GLN A 5 2.42 -25.45 11.39
N LEU A 6 1.31 -25.00 10.81
CA LEU A 6 0.13 -25.85 10.62
C LEU A 6 0.38 -26.90 9.54
N LYS A 7 -0.17 -28.10 9.73
CA LYS A 7 -0.19 -29.13 8.68
C LYS A 7 -1.11 -28.69 7.54
N THR A 8 -0.85 -29.17 6.34
CA THR A 8 -1.63 -28.85 5.14
C THR A 8 -3.13 -29.10 5.34
N GLU A 9 -3.50 -30.24 5.94
CA GLU A 9 -4.90 -30.60 6.24
C GLU A 9 -5.59 -29.56 7.13
N ASP A 10 -4.90 -29.08 8.16
CA ASP A 10 -5.40 -28.06 9.08
C ASP A 10 -5.55 -26.70 8.38
N VAL A 11 -4.62 -26.36 7.48
CA VAL A 11 -4.69 -25.14 6.67
C VAL A 11 -5.88 -25.20 5.72
N LEU A 12 -6.06 -26.30 4.99
CA LEU A 12 -7.17 -26.49 4.06
C LEU A 12 -8.53 -26.39 4.77
N LYS A 13 -8.66 -27.06 5.92
CA LYS A 13 -9.86 -26.98 6.76
C LYS A 13 -10.10 -25.57 7.29
N LYS A 14 -9.06 -24.90 7.76
CA LYS A 14 -9.16 -23.53 8.32
C LYS A 14 -9.52 -22.49 7.25
N LEU A 15 -9.03 -22.66 6.03
CA LEU A 15 -9.31 -21.76 4.90
C LEU A 15 -10.57 -22.18 4.11
N GLY A 16 -11.22 -23.28 4.50
CA GLY A 16 -12.40 -23.82 3.82
C GLY A 16 -12.16 -24.03 2.33
N THR A 17 -11.04 -24.67 1.97
CA THR A 17 -10.64 -24.96 0.60
C THR A 17 -10.16 -26.41 0.49
N SER A 18 -10.07 -26.95 -0.73
CA SER A 18 -9.53 -28.27 -0.98
C SER A 18 -8.18 -28.21 -1.72
N PRO A 19 -7.46 -29.33 -1.86
CA PRO A 19 -6.26 -29.41 -2.69
C PRO A 19 -6.50 -29.00 -4.16
N GLU A 20 -7.72 -29.20 -4.66
CA GLU A 20 -8.16 -28.85 -6.01
C GLU A 20 -8.53 -27.36 -6.14
N GLY A 21 -8.59 -26.62 -5.02
CA GLY A 21 -8.87 -25.20 -4.96
C GLY A 21 -10.30 -24.86 -4.53
N LEU A 22 -10.78 -23.70 -4.98
CA LEU A 22 -12.14 -23.21 -4.72
C LEU A 22 -13.02 -23.42 -5.96
N SER A 23 -14.32 -23.62 -5.72
CA SER A 23 -15.29 -23.55 -6.80
C SER A 23 -15.40 -22.11 -7.34
N PRO A 24 -15.81 -21.91 -8.61
CA PRO A 24 -16.00 -20.59 -9.18
C PRO A 24 -16.97 -19.71 -8.35
N GLU A 25 -18.01 -20.31 -7.79
CA GLU A 25 -19.03 -19.62 -6.99
C GLU A 25 -18.44 -19.12 -5.67
N GLU A 26 -17.67 -19.96 -4.97
CA GLU A 26 -17.04 -19.60 -3.71
C GLU A 26 -15.90 -18.58 -3.93
N ALA A 27 -15.14 -18.71 -5.02
CA ALA A 27 -14.16 -17.71 -5.41
C ALA A 27 -14.80 -16.34 -5.65
N GLN A 28 -15.93 -16.29 -6.38
CA GLN A 28 -16.66 -15.05 -6.64
C GLN A 28 -17.26 -14.45 -5.36
N ARG A 29 -17.81 -15.29 -4.49
CA ARG A 29 -18.32 -14.87 -3.17
C ARG A 29 -17.21 -14.23 -2.33
N ARG A 30 -16.03 -14.86 -2.25
CA ARG A 30 -14.88 -14.32 -1.53
C ARG A 30 -14.38 -13.01 -2.15
N LEU A 31 -14.40 -12.89 -3.48
CA LEU A 31 -14.03 -11.64 -4.15
C LEU A 31 -14.96 -10.48 -3.77
N GLN A 32 -16.26 -10.73 -3.64
CA GLN A 32 -17.22 -9.72 -3.19
C GLN A 32 -17.05 -9.37 -1.71
N GLN A 33 -16.71 -10.35 -0.87
CA GLN A 33 -16.54 -10.17 0.57
C GLN A 33 -15.24 -9.44 0.93
N TYR A 34 -14.12 -9.85 0.33
CA TYR A 34 -12.78 -9.35 0.68
C TYR A 34 -12.28 -8.26 -0.27
N GLY A 35 -12.92 -8.13 -1.43
CA GLY A 35 -12.44 -7.26 -2.50
C GLY A 35 -11.25 -7.85 -3.27
N PRO A 36 -10.79 -7.15 -4.31
CA PRO A 36 -9.62 -7.56 -5.08
C PRO A 36 -8.36 -7.52 -4.20
N ASN A 37 -7.49 -8.52 -4.35
CA ASN A 37 -6.18 -8.55 -3.69
C ASN A 37 -5.22 -7.56 -4.37
N ARG A 38 -5.50 -6.26 -4.21
CA ARG A 38 -4.67 -5.16 -4.69
C ARG A 38 -4.54 -4.10 -3.62
N HIS A 39 -3.36 -3.51 -3.53
CA HIS A 39 -3.19 -2.33 -2.69
C HIS A 39 -4.06 -1.19 -3.22
N VAL A 40 -4.78 -0.54 -2.32
CA VAL A 40 -5.49 0.69 -2.64
C VAL A 40 -4.43 1.77 -2.82
N GLU A 41 -4.20 2.18 -4.07
CA GLU A 41 -3.37 3.34 -4.33
C GLU A 41 -4.05 4.56 -3.70
N LYS A 42 -3.37 5.15 -2.71
CA LYS A 42 -3.74 6.49 -2.28
C LYS A 42 -3.44 7.42 -3.45
N LYS A 43 -4.37 8.33 -3.73
CA LYS A 43 -4.13 9.42 -4.69
C LYS A 43 -2.78 10.06 -4.33
N GLY A 44 -1.82 9.96 -5.24
CA GLY A 44 -0.51 10.57 -5.05
C GLY A 44 -0.67 12.08 -4.82
N ARG A 45 0.25 12.69 -4.08
CA ARG A 45 0.30 14.15 -4.00
C ARG A 45 0.58 14.67 -5.42
N GLY A 46 -0.21 15.64 -5.89
CA GLY A 46 0.02 16.23 -7.21
C GLY A 46 1.37 16.98 -7.27
N PRO A 47 1.96 17.14 -8.46
CA PRO A 47 3.26 17.79 -8.62
C PRO A 47 3.31 19.21 -8.04
N LEU A 48 2.23 19.97 -8.17
CA LEU A 48 2.11 21.31 -7.57
C LEU A 48 2.13 21.28 -6.04
N VAL A 49 1.45 20.30 -5.43
CA VAL A 49 1.42 20.14 -3.97
C VAL A 49 2.81 19.76 -3.47
N MET A 50 3.50 18.86 -4.18
CA MET A 50 4.88 18.48 -3.84
C MET A 50 5.84 19.67 -3.92
N LEU A 51 5.74 20.50 -4.98
CA LEU A 51 6.55 21.69 -5.14
C LEU A 51 6.34 22.69 -3.99
N LEU A 52 5.09 22.96 -3.62
CA LEU A 52 4.77 23.87 -2.52
C LEU A 52 5.25 23.33 -1.15
N ASP A 53 5.24 22.01 -0.95
CA ASP A 53 5.73 21.39 0.28
C ASP A 53 7.24 21.59 0.47
N GLN A 54 8.02 21.68 -0.62
CA GLN A 54 9.46 21.96 -0.55
C GLN A 54 9.78 23.32 0.08
N PHE A 55 8.93 24.33 -0.09
CA PHE A 55 9.13 25.63 0.55
C PHE A 55 8.89 25.61 2.07
N ARG A 56 8.38 24.50 2.60
CA ARG A 56 8.25 24.26 4.05
C ARG A 56 9.46 23.52 4.62
N ASP A 57 10.33 23.00 3.76
CA ASP A 57 11.54 22.32 4.16
C ASP A 57 12.61 23.32 4.62
N PHE A 58 13.18 23.07 5.79
CA PHE A 58 14.14 23.97 6.41
C PHE A 58 15.42 24.14 5.60
N MET A 59 15.89 23.08 4.93
CA MET A 59 17.08 23.13 4.08
C MET A 59 16.83 24.04 2.87
N ILE A 60 15.67 23.91 2.23
CA ILE A 60 15.28 24.76 1.09
C ILE A 60 15.25 26.23 1.49
N LEU A 61 14.70 26.55 2.67
CA LEU A 61 14.67 27.93 3.17
C LEU A 61 16.08 28.49 3.38
N ILE A 62 17.02 27.69 3.90
CA ILE A 62 18.43 28.10 4.01
C ILE A 62 19.03 28.39 2.63
N LEU A 63 18.81 27.50 1.65
CA LEU A 63 19.34 27.68 0.30
C LEU A 63 18.77 28.92 -0.39
N LEU A 64 17.48 29.22 -0.20
CA LEU A 64 16.85 30.43 -0.71
C LEU A 64 17.46 31.69 -0.07
N ALA A 65 17.64 31.71 1.25
CA ALA A 65 18.27 32.83 1.94
C ALA A 65 19.72 33.04 1.44
N ALA A 66 20.50 31.97 1.31
CA ALA A 66 21.87 32.03 0.80
C ALA A 66 21.90 32.54 -0.65
N SER A 67 20.98 32.08 -1.50
CA SER A 67 20.87 32.54 -2.90
C SER A 67 20.53 34.03 -2.98
N VAL A 68 19.66 34.54 -2.10
CA VAL A 68 19.33 35.97 -2.05
C VAL A 68 20.55 36.79 -1.63
N ILE A 69 21.28 36.34 -0.60
CA ILE A 69 22.50 37.01 -0.13
C ILE A 69 23.60 37.00 -1.22
N ALA A 70 23.72 35.91 -1.98
CA ALA A 70 24.72 35.79 -3.04
C ALA A 70 24.37 36.54 -4.33
N GLY A 71 23.08 36.78 -4.59
CA GLY A 71 22.58 37.44 -5.79
C GLY A 71 22.38 38.96 -5.64
N VAL A 72 22.50 39.49 -4.42
CA VAL A 72 22.57 40.94 -4.10
C VAL A 72 24.04 41.34 -4.01
#